data_AF-A0A3N5WJZ8-F1
#
_entry.id   AF-A0A3N5WJZ8-F1
#
_cell.length_a   1.000
_cell.length_b   1.000
_cell.length_c   1.000
_cell.angle_alpha   90.00
_cell.angle_beta   90.00
_cell.angle_gamma   90.00
#
_symmetry.space_group_name_H-M   'P 1'
#
loop_
_entity.id
_entity.type
_entity.pdbx_description
1 polymer ?
#
loop_
_entity_poly.entity_id
_entity_poly.type
_entity_poly.pdbx_seq_one_letter_code
_entity_poly.pdbx_strand_id
1 'polypeptide(L)'
;METLLITPTISDRDWDRLGELAGYFDDNGGDPDGNCWLPIEPITRAEARPVLEAGKGGMVEARMANDETMAHYLFGPTATMDMHDEDQVQAMKDEAGVRTGGWAHYGAYGGADSRWVFIPID
;
A
#
# COMPACT_ATOMS: atom_id res chain seq x y z
N MET A 1 -2.56 -4.79 -11.54
CA MET A 1 -1.08 -4.80 -11.64
C MET A 1 -0.59 -5.78 -10.59
N GLU A 2 0.30 -6.72 -10.94
CA GLU A 2 0.89 -7.58 -9.90
C GLU A 2 1.87 -6.76 -9.06
N THR A 3 1.85 -6.97 -7.75
CA THR A 3 2.67 -6.25 -6.80
C THR A 3 3.16 -7.18 -5.69
N LEU A 4 4.30 -6.86 -5.07
CA LEU A 4 4.84 -7.66 -3.99
C LEU A 4 4.27 -7.17 -2.65
N LEU A 5 3.54 -8.05 -1.95
CA LEU A 5 3.14 -7.84 -0.56
C LEU A 5 4.11 -8.58 0.36
N ILE A 6 4.74 -7.85 1.27
CA ILE A 6 5.61 -8.40 2.31
C ILE A 6 4.77 -8.62 3.58
N THR A 7 5.05 -9.69 4.34
CA THR A 7 4.33 -10.02 5.58
C THR A 7 5.21 -9.90 6.83
N PRO A 8 4.66 -9.54 8.00
CA PRO A 8 5.38 -9.11 9.22
C PRO A 8 6.51 -9.93 9.84
N THR A 9 6.72 -11.18 9.46
CA THR A 9 7.54 -12.12 10.25
C THR A 9 8.97 -12.20 9.71
N ILE A 10 9.59 -11.06 9.47
CA ILE A 10 10.89 -10.96 8.81
C ILE A 10 11.99 -10.76 9.87
N SER A 11 13.10 -11.48 9.75
CA SER A 11 14.24 -11.33 10.67
C SER A 11 15.10 -10.12 10.27
N ASP A 12 15.91 -9.58 11.19
CA ASP A 12 16.82 -8.46 10.91
C ASP A 12 17.76 -8.72 9.72
N ARG A 13 18.18 -9.97 9.53
CA ARG A 13 18.99 -10.39 8.36
C ARG A 13 18.21 -10.33 7.05
N ASP A 14 16.92 -10.65 7.10
CA ASP A 14 16.05 -10.61 5.93
C ASP A 14 15.64 -9.16 5.61
N TRP A 15 15.59 -8.29 6.63
CA TRP A 15 15.44 -6.84 6.47
C TRP A 15 16.54 -6.22 5.62
N ASP A 16 17.81 -6.58 5.84
CA ASP A 16 18.93 -6.10 5.02
C ASP A 16 18.76 -6.48 3.53
N ARG A 17 18.23 -7.67 3.26
CA ARG A 17 17.95 -8.17 1.90
C ARG A 17 16.77 -7.45 1.26
N LEU A 18 15.75 -7.14 2.05
CA LEU A 18 14.58 -6.35 1.62
C LEU A 18 14.93 -4.88 1.45
N GLY A 19 15.95 -4.36 2.13
CA GLY A 19 16.44 -2.99 1.98
C GLY A 19 16.90 -2.67 0.55
N GLU A 20 17.46 -3.63 -0.19
CA GLU A 20 17.78 -3.45 -1.61
C GLU A 20 16.52 -3.27 -2.46
N LEU A 21 15.44 -3.98 -2.09
CA LEU A 21 14.15 -3.83 -2.74
C LEU A 21 13.40 -2.60 -2.25
N ALA A 22 13.63 -2.15 -1.01
CA ALA A 22 13.08 -0.91 -0.46
C ALA A 22 13.48 0.32 -1.28
N GLY A 23 14.54 0.27 -2.09
CA GLY A 23 14.77 1.30 -3.11
C GLY A 23 13.64 1.45 -4.14
N TYR A 24 12.77 0.45 -4.27
CA TYR A 24 11.54 0.43 -5.07
C TYR A 24 10.26 0.64 -4.25
N PHE A 25 10.37 0.64 -2.91
CA PHE A 25 9.27 0.89 -1.98
C PHE A 25 9.55 2.19 -1.23
N ASP A 26 8.83 3.26 -1.55
CA ASP A 26 8.97 4.48 -0.76
C ASP A 26 8.35 4.28 0.63
N ASP A 27 9.00 4.82 1.67
CA ASP A 27 8.42 4.91 3.01
C ASP A 27 7.20 5.83 2.89
N ASN A 28 6.01 5.25 2.88
CA ASN A 28 4.75 5.86 2.48
C ASN A 28 4.17 6.83 3.53
N GLY A 29 5.05 7.53 4.26
CA GLY A 29 4.71 8.49 5.28
C GLY A 29 4.26 7.83 6.58
N GLY A 30 5.18 7.76 7.54
CA GLY A 30 4.92 7.74 8.98
C GLY A 30 3.68 6.98 9.44
N ASP A 31 3.88 5.69 9.68
CA ASP A 31 2.92 4.71 10.22
C ASP A 31 1.69 4.42 9.33
N PRO A 32 1.63 3.16 8.92
CA PRO A 32 0.70 2.26 9.58
C PRO A 32 1.44 1.11 10.28
N ASP A 33 1.20 0.96 11.58
CA ASP A 33 1.48 -0.25 12.35
C ASP A 33 0.98 -1.50 11.58
N GLY A 34 1.85 -2.18 10.80
CA GLY A 34 1.42 -3.41 10.13
C GLY A 34 1.99 -3.79 8.75
N ASN A 35 3.31 -3.71 8.55
CA ASN A 35 4.07 -4.65 7.69
C ASN A 35 3.74 -4.77 6.19
N CYS A 36 2.85 -3.98 5.61
CA CYS A 36 2.50 -4.07 4.19
C CYS A 36 3.29 -3.03 3.40
N TRP A 37 4.37 -3.47 2.76
CA TRP A 37 5.14 -2.64 1.83
C TRP A 37 4.60 -2.92 0.43
N LEU A 38 3.83 -1.98 -0.12
CA LEU A 38 3.44 -2.00 -1.53
C LEU A 38 4.39 -1.06 -2.29
N PRO A 39 4.86 -1.45 -3.49
CA PRO A 39 5.69 -0.61 -4.32
C PRO A 39 4.84 0.42 -5.06
N ILE A 40 5.44 1.58 -5.32
CA ILE A 40 4.86 2.66 -6.12
C ILE A 40 4.76 2.31 -7.60
N GLU A 41 5.65 1.42 -8.06
CA GLU A 41 5.78 1.00 -9.44
C GLU A 41 5.49 -0.49 -9.59
N PRO A 42 5.01 -0.94 -10.75
CA PRO A 42 4.89 -2.36 -11.04
C PRO A 42 6.23 -3.07 -10.84
N ILE A 43 6.25 -4.04 -9.91
CA ILE A 43 7.40 -4.94 -9.76
C ILE A 43 7.18 -6.17 -10.64
N THR A 44 8.17 -6.49 -11.46
CA THR A 44 8.15 -7.74 -12.23
C THR A 44 8.42 -8.94 -11.33
N ARG A 45 7.89 -10.10 -11.71
CA ARG A 45 8.20 -11.36 -11.00
C ARG A 45 9.70 -11.67 -10.93
N ALA A 46 10.50 -11.21 -11.90
CA ALA A 46 11.94 -11.39 -11.89
C ALA A 46 12.63 -10.58 -10.79
N GLU A 47 12.18 -9.35 -10.57
CA GLU A 47 12.66 -8.47 -9.49
C GLU A 47 12.21 -8.96 -8.12
N ALA A 48 10.98 -9.45 -8.00
CA ALA A 48 10.45 -10.02 -6.75
C ALA A 48 11.01 -11.41 -6.40
N ARG A 49 11.65 -12.11 -7.34
CA ARG A 49 12.08 -13.52 -7.19
C ARG A 49 12.85 -13.79 -5.88
N PRO A 50 13.84 -12.98 -5.46
CA PRO A 50 14.58 -13.26 -4.23
C PRO A 50 13.71 -13.29 -2.97
N VAL A 51 12.67 -12.46 -2.90
CA VAL A 51 11.73 -12.41 -1.76
C VAL A 51 10.78 -13.58 -1.78
N LEU A 52 10.29 -13.93 -2.97
CA LEU A 52 9.40 -15.07 -3.17
C LEU A 52 10.12 -16.39 -2.82
N GLU A 53 11.36 -16.56 -3.26
CA GLU A 53 12.19 -17.75 -2.95
C GLU A 53 12.53 -17.84 -1.46
N ALA A 54 12.66 -16.71 -0.77
CA ALA A 54 12.87 -16.66 0.67
C ALA A 54 11.59 -16.88 1.50
N GLY A 55 10.41 -16.96 0.85
CA GLY A 55 9.12 -17.11 1.53
C GLY A 55 8.73 -15.89 2.37
N LYS A 56 9.20 -14.69 2.00
CA LYS A 56 9.02 -13.45 2.78
C LYS A 56 7.92 -12.53 2.25
N GLY A 57 7.20 -12.97 1.23
CA GLY A 57 6.09 -12.23 0.64
C GLY A 57 5.36 -13.03 -0.43
N GLY A 58 4.36 -12.40 -1.04
CA GLY A 58 3.56 -12.96 -2.12
C GLY A 58 3.32 -11.93 -3.22
N MET A 59 3.19 -12.41 -4.47
CA MET A 59 2.66 -11.58 -5.55
C MET A 59 1.14 -11.51 -5.41
N VAL A 60 0.60 -10.30 -5.37
CA VAL A 60 -0.82 -10.01 -5.26
C VAL A 60 -1.24 -9.05 -6.36
N GLU A 61 -2.52 -9.06 -6.72
CA GLU A 61 -3.04 -8.04 -7.64
C GLU A 61 -3.43 -6.78 -6.87
N ALA A 62 -2.72 -5.69 -7.12
CA ALA A 62 -3.08 -4.38 -6.60
C ALA A 62 -3.77 -3.50 -7.64
N ARG A 63 -4.53 -2.54 -7.11
CA ARG A 63 -5.24 -1.49 -7.82
C ARG A 63 -4.70 -0.13 -7.40
N MET A 64 -4.82 0.84 -8.31
CA MET A 64 -4.48 2.23 -8.07
C MET A 64 -5.75 3.08 -8.03
N ALA A 65 -5.77 4.08 -7.17
CA ALA A 65 -6.87 5.04 -7.04
C ALA A 65 -6.34 6.44 -6.69
N ASN A 66 -7.11 7.48 -7.01
CA ASN A 66 -6.99 8.78 -6.35
C ASN A 66 -7.82 8.79 -5.05
N ASP A 67 -7.76 9.87 -4.28
CA ASP A 67 -8.50 9.97 -3.01
C ASP A 67 -10.01 9.71 -3.17
N GLU A 68 -10.64 10.33 -4.16
CA GLU A 68 -12.08 10.17 -4.42
C GLU A 68 -12.45 8.72 -4.74
N THR A 69 -11.68 8.08 -5.63
CA THR A 69 -11.92 6.68 -6.01
C THR A 69 -11.70 5.73 -4.83
N MET A 70 -10.71 6.02 -3.97
CA MET A 70 -10.49 5.25 -2.75
C MET A 70 -11.64 5.45 -1.76
N ALA A 71 -12.10 6.68 -1.55
CA ALA A 71 -13.26 6.95 -0.69
C ALA A 71 -14.51 6.24 -1.20
N HIS A 72 -14.73 6.22 -2.52
CA HIS A 72 -15.84 5.47 -3.12
C HIS A 72 -15.74 3.96 -2.90
N TYR A 73 -14.52 3.41 -2.97
CA TYR A 73 -14.28 2.00 -2.70
C TYR A 73 -14.55 1.65 -1.23
N LEU A 74 -14.11 2.49 -0.29
CA LEU A 74 -14.22 2.22 1.15
C LEU A 74 -15.63 2.47 1.71
N PHE A 75 -16.24 3.59 1.35
CA PHE A 75 -17.48 4.09 1.96
C PHE A 75 -18.70 4.08 1.03
N GLY A 76 -18.49 3.78 -0.25
CA GLY A 76 -19.54 3.69 -1.27
C GLY A 76 -19.55 4.86 -2.26
N PRO A 77 -20.30 4.74 -3.37
CA PRO A 77 -20.13 5.56 -4.59
C PRO A 77 -20.56 7.03 -4.46
N THR A 78 -21.11 7.43 -3.31
CA THR A 78 -21.52 8.81 -3.04
C THR A 78 -20.72 9.44 -1.92
N ALA A 79 -19.67 8.77 -1.45
CA ALA A 79 -18.81 9.26 -0.39
C ALA A 79 -18.05 10.51 -0.85
N THR A 80 -18.21 11.59 -0.12
CA THR A 80 -17.45 12.82 -0.30
C THR A 80 -16.62 13.06 0.94
N MET A 81 -15.32 13.25 0.77
CA MET A 81 -14.37 13.43 1.87
C MET A 81 -13.56 14.70 1.62
N ASP A 82 -13.33 15.49 2.66
CA ASP A 82 -12.43 16.64 2.62
C ASP A 82 -11.01 16.17 2.98
N MET A 83 -10.12 16.17 2.00
CA MET A 83 -8.73 15.71 2.18
C MET A 83 -7.85 16.71 2.94
N HIS A 84 -8.37 17.90 3.26
CA HIS A 84 -7.70 18.85 4.13
C HIS A 84 -8.12 18.72 5.60
N ASP A 85 -9.09 17.84 5.90
CA ASP A 85 -9.52 17.51 7.24
C ASP A 85 -8.77 16.25 7.74
N GLU A 86 -7.92 16.44 8.74
CA GLU A 86 -7.07 15.39 9.31
C GLU A 86 -7.89 14.21 9.88
N ASP A 87 -9.07 14.48 10.46
CA ASP A 87 -9.92 13.44 11.02
C ASP A 87 -10.51 12.55 9.92
N GLN A 88 -10.86 13.15 8.77
CA GLN A 88 -11.37 12.42 7.62
C GLN A 88 -10.28 11.60 6.92
N VAL A 89 -9.07 12.16 6.78
CA VAL A 89 -7.91 11.42 6.27
C VAL A 89 -7.61 10.22 7.17
N GLN A 90 -7.60 10.41 8.49
CA GLN A 90 -7.39 9.30 9.42
C GLN A 90 -8.48 8.24 9.31
N ALA A 91 -9.76 8.63 9.20
CA ALA A 91 -10.85 7.68 8.97
C ALA A 91 -10.68 6.88 7.66
N MET A 92 -10.16 7.49 6.59
CA MET A 92 -9.82 6.76 5.36
C MET A 92 -8.71 5.72 5.60
N LYS A 93 -7.64 6.08 6.31
CA LYS A 93 -6.53 5.17 6.65
C LYS A 93 -7.04 3.96 7.44
N ASP A 94 -7.87 4.21 8.44
CA ASP A 94 -8.43 3.19 9.32
C ASP A 94 -9.33 2.23 8.51
N GLU A 95 -10.25 2.75 7.70
CA GLU A 95 -11.14 1.92 6.90
C GLU A 95 -10.38 1.13 5.81
N ALA A 96 -9.32 1.71 5.23
CA ALA A 96 -8.43 1.00 4.32
C ALA A 96 -7.74 -0.18 5.00
N GLY A 97 -7.32 -0.04 6.27
CA GLY A 97 -6.78 -1.14 7.08
C GLY A 97 -7.77 -2.27 7.35
N VAL A 98 -9.08 -1.98 7.29
CA VAL A 98 -10.14 -2.97 7.52
C VAL A 98 -10.62 -3.63 6.22
N ARG A 99 -10.73 -2.86 5.12
CA ARG A 99 -11.38 -3.29 3.87
C ARG A 99 -10.45 -3.71 2.74
N THR A 100 -9.15 -3.68 2.97
CA THR A 100 -8.14 -4.08 1.99
C THR A 100 -7.22 -5.14 2.57
N GLY A 101 -6.63 -5.97 1.71
CA GLY A 101 -5.59 -6.92 2.12
C GLY A 101 -4.24 -6.23 2.42
N GLY A 102 -4.17 -4.91 2.26
CA GLY A 102 -2.98 -4.07 2.39
C GLY A 102 -3.11 -2.85 1.48
N TRP A 103 -2.53 -1.72 1.91
CA TRP A 103 -2.57 -0.46 1.17
C TRP A 103 -1.35 0.42 1.43
N ALA A 104 -1.10 1.35 0.51
CA ALA A 104 -0.13 2.43 0.64
C ALA A 104 -0.68 3.72 0.01
N HIS A 105 -0.23 4.86 0.50
CA HIS A 105 -0.58 6.18 -0.01
C HIS A 105 0.68 6.98 -0.36
N TYR A 106 0.63 7.75 -1.43
CA TYR A 106 1.74 8.56 -1.94
C TYR A 106 1.25 9.94 -2.35
N GLY A 107 2.13 10.93 -2.19
CA GLY A 107 1.82 12.33 -2.45
C GLY A 107 1.06 12.98 -1.30
N ALA A 108 0.70 14.26 -1.47
CA ALA A 108 -0.11 14.96 -0.49
C ALA A 108 -1.60 14.61 -0.67
N TYR A 109 -2.31 14.29 0.41
CA TYR A 109 -3.77 14.12 0.38
C TYR A 109 -4.45 15.36 -0.20
N GLY A 110 -5.42 15.16 -1.09
CA GLY A 110 -6.09 16.24 -1.83
C GLY A 110 -5.23 16.86 -2.94
N GLY A 111 -3.96 16.47 -3.06
CA GLY A 111 -3.05 16.85 -4.12
C GLY A 111 -3.35 16.14 -5.43
N ALA A 112 -2.94 16.74 -6.56
CA ALA A 112 -3.08 16.13 -7.89
C ALA A 112 -2.24 14.84 -8.04
N ASP A 113 -1.16 14.76 -7.27
CA ASP A 113 -0.24 13.65 -7.13
C ASP A 113 -0.65 12.63 -6.06
N SER A 114 -1.78 12.84 -5.36
CA SER A 114 -2.31 11.87 -4.40
C SER A 114 -2.67 10.55 -5.06
N ARG A 115 -2.06 9.46 -4.59
CA ARG A 115 -2.24 8.11 -5.13
C ARG A 115 -2.35 7.09 -4.00
N TRP A 116 -3.38 6.27 -4.08
CA TRP A 116 -3.54 5.06 -3.29
C TRP A 116 -3.19 3.84 -4.12
N VAL A 117 -2.47 2.90 -3.52
CA VAL A 117 -2.22 1.55 -4.05
C VAL A 117 -2.76 0.56 -3.03
N PHE A 118 -3.66 -0.35 -3.42
CA PHE A 118 -4.31 -1.25 -2.48
C PHE A 118 -4.62 -2.63 -3.05
N ILE A 119 -4.77 -3.62 -2.17
CA ILE A 119 -5.16 -4.99 -2.50
C ILE A 119 -6.64 -5.17 -2.16
N PRO A 120 -7.52 -5.43 -3.12
CA PRO A 120 -8.93 -5.70 -2.84
C PRO A 120 -9.08 -7.02 -2.06
N ILE A 121 -10.02 -7.07 -1.13
CA ILE A 121 -10.51 -8.31 -0.53
C ILE A 121 -11.78 -8.68 -1.30
N ASP A 122 -11.82 -9.88 -1.87
CA ASP A 122 -13.03 -10.43 -2.52
C ASP A 122 -14.10 -10.87 -1.51
#